data_AF-A0A920LTD5-F1
#
_entry.id   AF-A0A920LTD5-F1
#
_cell.length_a   1.000
_cell.length_b   1.000
_cell.length_c   1.000
_cell.angle_alpha   90.00
_cell.angle_beta   90.00
_cell.angle_gamma   90.00
#
_symmetry.space_group_name_H-M   'P 1'
#
loop_
_entity.id
_entity.type
_entity.pdbx_description
1 polymer ?
#
loop_
_entity_poly.entity_id
_entity_poly.type
_entity_poly.pdbx_seq_one_letter_code
_entity_poly.pdbx_strand_id
1 'polypeptide(L)'
;MYVLGYDAYTALVESTFFSTSPHREEVYDEAIKDYLSRIYNVTSFEIIKSEKGIIPMGDVRPKDQNPFLYSIGSNAGAIRPSSGYAFSFIQKQITRFLDRQTKPTNPHKKHDLMMDHIFLEVLKSHPEKAQRLFFKLARALDGDSFARFLSGEANIKDYFLVINSMPKWLFINQAVRVIIEKWKRIAKWA
;
A
#
# COMPACT_ATOMS: atom_id res chain seq x y z
N MET A 1 -13.37 -3.85 3.96
CA MET A 1 -13.87 -3.36 5.26
C MET A 1 -12.87 -3.76 6.31
N TYR A 2 -12.50 -2.82 7.18
CA TYR A 2 -11.69 -3.06 8.36
C TYR A 2 -12.53 -2.76 9.60
N VAL A 3 -12.46 -3.62 10.62
CA VAL A 3 -13.19 -3.47 11.88
C VAL A 3 -12.22 -3.70 13.02
N LEU A 4 -12.12 -2.74 13.93
CA LEU A 4 -11.32 -2.84 15.14
C LEU A 4 -12.20 -2.48 16.35
N GLY A 5 -12.55 -3.50 17.15
CA GLY A 5 -13.29 -3.31 18.39
C GLY A 5 -12.38 -2.73 19.48
N TYR A 6 -12.86 -1.71 20.18
CA TYR A 6 -12.22 -1.17 21.38
C TYR A 6 -12.77 -1.81 22.65
N ASP A 7 -14.09 -2.01 22.69
CA ASP A 7 -14.82 -2.66 23.78
C ASP A 7 -16.08 -3.35 23.22
N ALA A 8 -17.00 -3.76 24.10
CA ALA A 8 -18.22 -4.47 23.72
C ALA A 8 -19.21 -3.65 22.87
N TYR A 9 -19.12 -2.32 22.88
CA TYR A 9 -20.08 -1.40 22.24
C TYR A 9 -19.43 -0.39 21.29
N THR A 10 -18.10 -0.30 21.27
CA THR A 10 -17.35 0.68 20.49
C THR A 10 -16.39 0.00 19.51
N ALA A 11 -16.44 0.39 18.23
CA ALA A 11 -15.51 -0.08 17.21
C ALA A 11 -15.16 1.02 16.20
N LEU A 12 -13.94 0.97 15.67
CA LEU A 12 -13.58 1.65 14.43
C LEU A 12 -14.00 0.77 13.25
N VAL A 13 -14.72 1.36 12.29
CA VAL A 13 -15.13 0.69 11.05
C VAL A 13 -14.70 1.54 9.87
N GLU A 14 -13.89 0.97 8.97
CA GLU A 14 -13.31 1.69 7.84
C GLU A 14 -13.60 0.97 6.52
N SER A 15 -14.24 1.68 5.59
CA SER A 15 -14.29 1.29 4.18
C SER A 15 -13.11 1.86 3.41
N THR A 16 -12.29 0.98 2.85
CA THR A 16 -11.13 1.36 2.03
C THR A 16 -11.36 0.91 0.58
N PHE A 17 -11.03 1.77 -0.38
CA PHE A 17 -11.16 1.49 -1.81
C PHE A 17 -9.80 1.64 -2.51
N PHE A 18 -9.50 0.69 -3.39
CA PHE A 18 -8.44 0.85 -4.39
C PHE A 18 -9.05 1.42 -5.67
N SER A 19 -8.75 2.68 -5.97
CA SER A 19 -9.27 3.36 -7.15
C SER A 19 -8.25 4.37 -7.69
N THR A 20 -8.40 4.74 -8.97
CA THR A 20 -7.58 5.78 -9.60
C THR A 20 -8.04 7.19 -9.24
N SER A 21 -9.27 7.33 -8.76
CA SER A 21 -9.88 8.58 -8.30
C SER A 21 -10.74 8.29 -7.06
N PRO A 22 -10.76 9.18 -6.06
CA PRO A 22 -11.65 9.03 -4.90
C PRO A 22 -13.12 8.94 -5.33
N HIS A 23 -13.90 8.16 -4.59
CA HIS A 23 -15.35 8.19 -4.72
C HIS A 23 -15.93 9.39 -3.94
N ARG A 24 -17.22 9.65 -4.09
CA ARG A 24 -17.90 10.59 -3.18
C ARG A 24 -17.99 9.98 -1.78
N GLU A 25 -18.02 10.84 -0.77
CA GLU A 25 -18.01 10.45 0.65
C GLU A 25 -19.16 9.49 1.01
N GLU A 26 -20.34 9.69 0.41
CA GLU A 26 -21.52 8.87 0.70
C GLU A 26 -21.34 7.40 0.29
N VAL A 27 -20.50 7.12 -0.72
CA VAL A 27 -20.21 5.74 -1.15
C VAL A 27 -19.47 4.96 -0.06
N TYR A 28 -18.59 5.64 0.68
CA TYR A 28 -17.86 5.05 1.79
C TYR A 28 -18.81 4.79 2.98
N ASP A 29 -19.62 5.78 3.32
CA ASP A 29 -20.60 5.67 4.41
C ASP A 29 -21.65 4.58 4.14
N GLU A 30 -22.15 4.50 2.91
CA GLU A 30 -23.09 3.45 2.48
C GLU A 30 -22.45 2.06 2.54
N ALA A 31 -21.18 1.92 2.14
CA ALA A 31 -20.46 0.66 2.24
C ALA A 31 -20.30 0.20 3.70
N ILE A 32 -20.07 1.14 4.63
CA ILE A 32 -20.02 0.85 6.08
C ILE A 32 -21.39 0.40 6.58
N LYS A 33 -22.46 1.16 6.29
CA LYS A 33 -23.83 0.84 6.70
C LYS A 33 -24.30 -0.52 6.18
N ASP A 34 -24.05 -0.79 4.89
CA ASP A 34 -24.43 -2.05 4.25
C ASP A 34 -23.69 -3.24 4.88
N TYR A 35 -22.39 -3.10 5.12
CA TYR A 35 -21.61 -4.15 5.76
C TYR A 35 -22.06 -4.42 7.20
N LEU A 36 -22.29 -3.39 8.01
CA LEU A 36 -22.75 -3.54 9.39
C LEU A 36 -24.14 -4.20 9.47
N SER A 37 -25.05 -3.79 8.58
CA SER A 37 -26.38 -4.39 8.48
C SER A 37 -26.30 -5.86 8.06
N ARG A 38 -25.54 -6.19 7.00
CA ARG A 38 -25.50 -7.55 6.45
C ARG A 38 -24.71 -8.55 7.30
N ILE A 39 -23.59 -8.13 7.88
CA ILE A 39 -22.66 -9.02 8.58
C ILE A 39 -22.96 -9.09 10.07
N TYR A 40 -23.36 -7.98 10.68
CA TYR A 40 -23.57 -7.88 12.13
C TYR A 40 -25.02 -7.61 12.53
N ASN A 41 -25.95 -7.43 11.57
CA ASN A 41 -27.34 -7.06 11.83
C ASN A 41 -27.48 -5.76 12.65
N VAL A 42 -26.49 -4.86 12.52
CA VAL A 42 -26.47 -3.56 13.19
C VAL A 42 -27.04 -2.52 12.23
N THR A 43 -28.21 -1.98 12.59
CA THR A 43 -28.94 -0.98 11.79
C THR A 43 -29.00 0.38 12.47
N SER A 44 -28.63 0.46 13.75
CA SER A 44 -28.58 1.69 14.54
C SER A 44 -27.26 1.73 15.31
N PHE A 45 -26.56 2.86 15.21
CA PHE A 45 -25.30 3.12 15.90
C PHE A 45 -25.09 4.64 15.99
N GLU A 46 -24.27 5.05 16.96
CA GLU A 46 -23.84 6.43 17.12
C GLU A 46 -22.47 6.63 16.45
N ILE A 47 -22.29 7.75 15.73
CA ILE A 47 -20.99 8.14 15.18
C ILE A 47 -20.29 9.06 16.19
N ILE A 48 -19.34 8.51 16.95
CA ILE A 48 -18.58 9.26 17.95
C ILE A 48 -17.52 10.17 17.29
N LYS A 49 -16.87 9.66 16.23
CA LYS A 49 -15.84 10.37 15.46
C LYS A 49 -15.84 9.88 14.01
N SER A 50 -15.54 10.77 13.07
CA SER A 50 -15.28 10.43 11.66
C SER A 50 -13.94 11.01 11.23
N GLU A 51 -13.22 10.25 10.40
CA GLU A 51 -12.00 10.68 9.75
C GLU A 51 -11.92 10.10 8.33
N LYS A 52 -11.21 10.81 7.44
CA LYS A 52 -10.98 10.35 6.08
C LYS A 52 -9.54 10.60 5.66
N GLY A 53 -9.03 9.73 4.81
CA GLY A 53 -7.67 9.80 4.31
C GLY A 53 -7.57 9.24 2.90
N ILE A 54 -6.55 9.70 2.18
CA ILE A 54 -6.15 9.14 0.89
C ILE A 54 -4.69 8.72 1.02
N ILE A 55 -4.43 7.44 0.80
CA ILE A 55 -3.07 6.90 0.75
C ILE A 55 -2.66 6.82 -0.73
N PRO A 56 -1.67 7.61 -1.18
CA PRO A 56 -1.23 7.56 -2.56
C PRO A 56 -0.57 6.21 -2.87
N MET A 57 -1.11 5.50 -3.85
CA MET A 57 -0.58 4.22 -4.33
C MET A 57 0.32 4.47 -5.54
N GLY A 58 1.59 4.78 -5.29
CA GLY A 58 2.57 5.08 -6.34
C GLY A 58 3.73 5.95 -5.85
N ASP A 59 4.50 6.49 -6.80
CA ASP A 59 5.61 7.37 -6.50
C ASP A 59 5.11 8.73 -5.98
N VAL A 60 5.45 9.04 -4.73
CA VAL A 60 5.27 10.37 -4.15
C VAL A 60 6.59 11.13 -4.15
N ARG A 61 6.56 12.38 -4.60
CA ARG A 61 7.70 13.30 -4.53
C ARG A 61 7.51 14.25 -3.36
N PRO A 62 8.58 14.61 -2.63
CA PRO A 62 8.51 15.67 -1.63
C PRO A 62 7.95 16.94 -2.27
N LYS A 63 6.90 17.51 -1.67
CA LYS A 63 6.29 18.75 -2.18
C LYS A 63 7.17 19.97 -1.91
N ASP A 64 7.89 19.94 -0.79
CA ASP A 64 8.76 21.03 -0.36
C ASP A 64 10.22 20.74 -0.71
N GLN A 65 10.86 21.71 -1.38
CA GLN A 65 12.27 21.65 -1.77
C GLN A 65 13.17 22.51 -0.88
N ASN A 66 12.61 23.13 0.17
CA ASN A 66 13.37 23.93 1.12
C ASN A 66 14.49 23.09 1.76
N PRO A 67 15.77 23.49 1.62
CA PRO A 67 16.90 22.72 2.14
C PRO A 67 16.94 22.64 3.67
N PHE A 68 16.25 23.53 4.38
CA PHE A 68 16.20 23.59 5.85
C PHE A 68 15.03 22.79 6.46
N LEU A 69 14.12 22.26 5.63
CA LEU A 69 13.00 21.44 6.09
C LEU A 69 13.20 20.00 5.66
N TYR A 70 13.30 19.11 6.63
CA TYR A 70 13.40 17.67 6.37
C TYR A 70 12.01 17.08 6.20
N SER A 71 11.75 16.55 5.01
CA SER A 71 10.57 15.71 4.78
C SER A 71 10.74 14.39 5.52
N ILE A 72 9.66 13.89 6.12
CA ILE A 72 9.60 12.57 6.76
C ILE A 72 8.28 11.86 6.41
N GLY A 73 8.26 10.55 6.60
CA GLY A 73 7.10 9.70 6.40
C GLY A 73 6.58 9.74 4.96
N SER A 74 5.27 9.96 4.80
CA SER A 74 4.63 10.00 3.48
C SER A 74 5.29 11.01 2.55
N ASN A 75 5.66 12.19 3.06
CA ASN A 75 6.31 13.25 2.28
C ASN A 75 7.78 12.91 1.92
N ALA A 76 8.35 11.86 2.52
CA ALA A 76 9.69 11.35 2.22
C ALA A 76 9.67 9.92 1.64
N GLY A 77 8.52 9.49 1.10
CA GLY A 77 8.39 8.21 0.42
C GLY A 77 8.53 6.99 1.33
N ALA A 78 8.06 7.08 2.58
CA ALA A 78 8.03 5.96 3.51
C ALA A 78 6.77 5.08 3.37
N ILE A 79 5.75 5.53 2.62
CA ILE A 79 4.59 4.69 2.30
C ILE A 79 5.02 3.69 1.23
N ARG A 80 4.81 2.40 1.50
CA ARG A 80 5.00 1.37 0.50
C ARG A 80 3.94 1.48 -0.62
N PRO A 81 4.35 1.70 -1.88
CA PRO A 81 3.40 2.11 -2.94
C PRO A 81 2.25 1.13 -3.23
N SER A 82 2.48 -0.18 -3.11
CA SER A 82 1.48 -1.20 -3.49
C SER A 82 0.51 -1.57 -2.37
N SER A 83 0.82 -1.21 -1.12
CA SER A 83 0.10 -1.70 0.07
C SER A 83 -0.29 -0.60 1.06
N GLY A 84 0.27 0.60 0.92
CA GLY A 84 0.07 1.66 1.91
C GLY A 84 0.83 1.46 3.23
N TYR A 85 1.65 0.40 3.34
CA TYR A 85 2.35 0.08 4.58
C TYR A 85 3.41 1.14 4.88
N ALA A 86 3.24 1.91 5.96
CA ALA A 86 4.05 3.09 6.22
C ALA A 86 4.69 3.11 7.62
N PHE A 87 3.98 2.66 8.66
CA PHE A 87 4.40 2.85 10.05
C PHE A 87 5.82 2.32 10.35
N SER A 88 6.09 1.06 9.99
CA SER A 88 7.43 0.47 10.18
C SER A 88 8.53 1.17 9.38
N PHE A 89 8.20 1.71 8.21
CA PHE A 89 9.15 2.43 7.35
C PHE A 89 9.41 3.85 7.85
N ILE A 90 8.41 4.52 8.44
CA ILE A 90 8.55 5.79 9.15
C ILE A 90 9.51 5.61 10.32
N GLN A 91 9.34 4.55 11.12
CA GLN A 91 10.25 4.24 12.22
C GLN A 91 11.68 4.03 11.72
N LYS A 92 11.88 3.23 10.65
CA LYS A 92 13.20 3.06 10.02
C LYS A 92 13.81 4.38 9.55
N GLN A 93 12.99 5.28 9.01
CA GLN A 93 13.43 6.62 8.62
C GLN A 93 13.92 7.44 9.82
N ILE A 94 13.13 7.45 10.90
CA ILE A 94 13.47 8.16 12.15
C ILE A 94 14.77 7.60 12.74
N THR A 95 14.89 6.29 12.89
CA THR A 95 16.09 5.65 13.44
C THR A 95 17.33 5.98 12.62
N ARG A 96 17.27 5.85 11.28
CA ARG A 96 18.41 6.20 10.42
C ARG A 96 18.80 7.67 10.50
N PHE A 97 17.80 8.56 10.63
CA PHE A 97 18.03 9.99 10.80
C PHE A 97 18.76 10.27 12.12
N LEU A 98 18.33 9.66 13.22
CA LEU A 98 18.98 9.83 14.52
C LEU A 98 20.41 9.26 14.55
N ASP A 99 20.62 8.09 13.94
CA ASP A 99 21.93 7.41 13.95
C ASP A 99 22.98 8.12 13.08
N ARG A 100 22.59 8.61 11.91
CA ARG A 100 23.52 9.15 10.89
C ARG A 100 23.49 10.66 10.76
N GLN A 101 22.48 11.32 11.33
CA GLN A 101 22.19 12.76 11.15
C GLN A 101 22.09 13.18 9.67
N THR A 102 21.76 12.24 8.78
CA THR A 102 21.55 12.50 7.36
C THR A 102 20.08 12.72 7.06
N LYS A 103 19.76 13.64 6.14
CA LYS A 103 18.39 13.90 5.66
C LYS A 103 17.60 12.60 5.45
N PRO A 104 16.36 12.47 5.96
CA PRO A 104 15.55 11.29 5.74
C PRO A 104 15.35 11.02 4.25
N THR A 105 15.50 9.76 3.86
CA THR A 105 15.37 9.29 2.47
C THR A 105 14.40 8.11 2.40
N ASN A 106 13.98 7.75 1.18
CA ASN A 106 13.11 6.61 0.94
C ASN A 106 13.73 5.34 1.61
N PRO A 107 13.01 4.70 2.56
CA PRO A 107 13.56 3.60 3.34
C PRO A 107 13.48 2.24 2.63
N HIS A 108 12.83 2.15 1.48
CA HIS A 108 12.53 0.90 0.77
C HIS A 108 13.71 0.39 -0.07
N LYS A 109 13.78 -0.93 -0.25
CA LYS A 109 14.78 -1.57 -1.13
C LYS A 109 14.36 -1.37 -2.60
N LYS A 110 15.33 -1.21 -3.51
CA LYS A 110 15.06 -0.93 -4.94
C LYS A 110 14.22 -2.02 -5.61
N HIS A 111 14.43 -3.29 -5.27
CA HIS A 111 13.66 -4.40 -5.85
C HIS A 111 12.23 -4.46 -5.29
N ASP A 112 12.01 -4.08 -4.03
CA ASP A 112 10.65 -3.98 -3.46
C ASP A 112 9.84 -2.93 -4.23
N LEU A 113 10.43 -1.75 -4.47
CA LEU A 113 9.79 -0.69 -5.27
C LEU A 113 9.51 -1.13 -6.71
N MET A 114 10.39 -1.94 -7.31
CA MET A 114 10.16 -2.51 -8.63
C MET A 114 8.99 -3.49 -8.64
N MET A 115 8.91 -4.39 -7.66
CA MET A 115 7.78 -5.32 -7.51
C MET A 115 6.46 -4.55 -7.29
N ASP A 116 6.49 -3.52 -6.44
CA ASP A 116 5.34 -2.69 -6.15
C ASP A 116 4.84 -1.96 -7.41
N HIS A 117 5.75 -1.39 -8.20
CA HIS A 117 5.40 -0.73 -9.46
C HIS A 117 4.79 -1.71 -10.47
N ILE A 118 5.37 -2.90 -10.65
CA ILE A 118 4.80 -3.94 -11.53
C ILE A 118 3.41 -4.34 -11.07
N PHE A 119 3.24 -4.56 -9.76
CA PHE A 119 1.94 -4.93 -9.18
C PHE A 119 0.88 -3.85 -9.40
N LEU A 120 1.22 -2.58 -9.15
CA LEU A 120 0.32 -1.45 -9.39
C LEU A 120 -0.08 -1.31 -10.86
N GLU A 121 0.85 -1.50 -11.79
CA GLU A 121 0.52 -1.46 -13.22
C GLU A 121 -0.36 -2.64 -13.65
N VAL A 122 -0.19 -3.82 -13.05
CA VAL A 122 -1.11 -4.95 -13.25
C VAL A 122 -2.51 -4.58 -12.75
N LEU A 123 -2.62 -4.03 -11.53
CA LEU A 123 -3.91 -3.61 -10.96
C LEU A 123 -4.60 -2.53 -11.79
N LYS A 124 -3.84 -1.56 -12.26
CA LYS A 124 -4.34 -0.47 -13.12
C LYS A 124 -4.85 -1.00 -14.47
N SER A 125 -4.15 -1.97 -15.05
CA SER A 125 -4.51 -2.56 -16.35
C SER A 125 -5.60 -3.62 -16.25
N HIS A 126 -5.77 -4.24 -15.07
CA HIS A 126 -6.70 -5.34 -14.82
C HIS A 126 -7.39 -5.21 -13.46
N PRO A 127 -8.15 -4.12 -13.23
CA PRO A 127 -8.81 -3.88 -11.95
C PRO A 127 -9.79 -5.02 -11.57
N GLU A 128 -10.37 -5.71 -12.55
CA GLU A 128 -11.25 -6.86 -12.36
C GLU A 128 -10.54 -8.06 -11.71
N LYS A 129 -9.19 -8.11 -11.78
CA LYS A 129 -8.39 -9.18 -11.16
C LYS A 129 -7.90 -8.82 -9.76
N ALA A 130 -8.06 -7.57 -9.31
CA ALA A 130 -7.48 -7.06 -8.07
C ALA A 130 -7.81 -7.94 -6.86
N GLN A 131 -9.11 -8.19 -6.63
CA GLN A 131 -9.58 -9.03 -5.52
C GLN A 131 -8.89 -10.40 -5.52
N ARG A 132 -8.87 -11.09 -6.67
CA ARG A 132 -8.25 -12.43 -6.80
C ARG A 132 -6.74 -12.39 -6.54
N LEU A 133 -6.05 -11.32 -6.95
CA LEU A 133 -4.61 -11.16 -6.71
C LEU A 133 -4.31 -10.99 -5.22
N PHE A 134 -5.06 -10.14 -4.51
CA PHE A 134 -4.90 -9.98 -3.07
C PHE A 134 -5.20 -11.28 -2.30
N PHE A 135 -6.24 -12.03 -2.68
CA PHE A 135 -6.51 -13.34 -2.07
C PHE A 135 -5.41 -14.36 -2.32
N LYS A 136 -4.81 -14.38 -3.52
CA LYS A 136 -3.67 -15.25 -3.81
C LYS A 136 -2.47 -14.92 -2.94
N LEU A 137 -2.17 -13.64 -2.77
CA LEU A 137 -1.09 -13.18 -1.90
C LEU A 137 -1.33 -13.60 -0.44
N ALA A 138 -2.52 -13.29 0.09
CA ALA A 138 -2.88 -13.58 1.47
C ALA A 138 -2.92 -15.08 1.79
N ARG A 139 -3.32 -15.93 0.84
CA ARG A 139 -3.34 -17.39 1.03
C ARG A 139 -1.97 -18.05 0.92
N ALA A 140 -1.02 -17.41 0.25
CA ALA A 140 0.30 -17.98 0.01
C ALA A 140 1.29 -17.74 1.17
N LEU A 141 0.97 -16.81 2.06
CA LEU A 141 1.82 -16.42 3.18
C LEU A 141 1.08 -16.68 4.50
N ASP A 142 1.80 -17.20 5.49
CA ASP A 142 1.34 -17.13 6.88
C ASP A 142 1.47 -15.70 7.44
N GLY A 143 0.96 -15.47 8.65
CA GLY A 143 0.95 -14.13 9.27
C GLY A 143 2.34 -13.50 9.37
N ASP A 144 3.36 -14.27 9.77
CA ASP A 144 4.72 -13.77 9.94
C ASP A 144 5.38 -13.45 8.60
N SER A 145 5.19 -14.31 7.59
CA SER A 145 5.71 -14.10 6.23
C SER A 145 5.03 -12.91 5.57
N PHE A 146 3.73 -12.72 5.82
CA PHE A 146 2.97 -11.57 5.35
C PHE A 146 3.48 -10.27 6.00
N ALA A 147 3.70 -10.27 7.32
CA ALA A 147 4.23 -9.12 8.05
C ALA A 147 5.66 -8.76 7.63
N ARG A 148 6.56 -9.75 7.49
CA ARG A 148 7.91 -9.54 6.95
C ARG A 148 7.87 -8.99 5.54
N PHE A 149 7.03 -9.58 4.67
CA PHE A 149 6.89 -9.09 3.32
C PHE A 149 6.46 -7.64 3.31
N LEU A 150 5.33 -7.27 3.94
CA LEU A 150 4.82 -5.90 3.95
C LEU A 150 5.80 -4.87 4.54
N SER A 151 6.50 -5.23 5.61
CA SER A 151 7.48 -4.38 6.29
C SER A 151 8.84 -4.24 5.56
N GLY A 152 9.03 -4.92 4.43
CA GLY A 152 10.29 -4.89 3.67
C GLY A 152 11.40 -5.75 4.28
N GLU A 153 11.05 -6.63 5.22
CA GLU A 153 11.94 -7.60 5.88
C GLU A 153 11.76 -9.02 5.33
N ALA A 154 11.22 -9.15 4.12
CA ALA A 154 11.07 -10.43 3.44
C ALA A 154 12.43 -11.12 3.26
N ASN A 155 12.45 -12.42 3.57
CA ASN A 155 13.54 -13.32 3.20
C ASN A 155 13.29 -13.93 1.81
N ILE A 156 14.25 -14.72 1.32
CA ILE A 156 14.19 -15.34 -0.01
C ILE A 156 12.95 -16.25 -0.17
N LYS A 157 12.56 -16.98 0.89
CA LYS A 157 11.36 -17.83 0.86
C LYS A 157 10.09 -16.99 0.74
N ASP A 158 10.00 -15.88 1.47
CA ASP A 158 8.86 -14.96 1.41
C ASP A 158 8.68 -14.44 -0.03
N TYR A 159 9.76 -13.95 -0.66
CA TYR A 159 9.73 -13.51 -2.06
C TYR A 159 9.32 -14.64 -3.01
N PHE A 160 9.84 -15.84 -2.82
CA PHE A 160 9.48 -16.98 -3.66
C PHE A 160 7.99 -17.30 -3.56
N LEU A 161 7.42 -17.36 -2.35
CA LEU A 161 6.00 -17.61 -2.14
C LEU A 161 5.12 -16.55 -2.81
N VAL A 162 5.47 -15.27 -2.64
CA VAL A 162 4.76 -14.15 -3.30
C VAL A 162 4.80 -14.32 -4.81
N ILE A 163 5.99 -14.45 -5.39
CA ILE A 163 6.16 -14.56 -6.84
C ILE A 163 5.46 -15.82 -7.36
N ASN A 164 5.51 -16.93 -6.63
CA ASN A 164 4.87 -18.19 -6.99
C ASN A 164 3.34 -18.10 -7.03
N SER A 165 2.75 -17.35 -6.09
CA SER A 165 1.29 -17.19 -5.99
C SER A 165 0.66 -16.39 -7.15
N MET A 166 1.45 -15.51 -7.79
CA MET A 166 0.98 -14.59 -8.81
C MET A 166 0.82 -15.23 -10.20
N PRO A 167 -0.16 -14.81 -11.02
CA PRO A 167 -0.30 -15.28 -12.40
C PRO A 167 0.92 -14.90 -13.25
N LYS A 168 1.76 -15.88 -13.58
CA LYS A 168 3.09 -15.68 -14.19
C LYS A 168 3.05 -14.85 -15.46
N TRP A 169 2.22 -15.23 -16.42
CA TRP A 169 2.08 -14.53 -17.70
C TRP A 169 1.69 -13.06 -17.52
N LEU A 170 0.76 -12.79 -16.61
CA LEU A 170 0.27 -11.43 -16.35
C LEU A 170 1.40 -10.53 -15.83
N PHE A 171 2.15 -11.03 -14.85
CA PHE A 171 3.22 -10.27 -14.21
C PHE A 171 4.49 -10.18 -15.06
N ILE A 172 4.87 -11.23 -15.78
CA ILE A 172 6.03 -11.21 -16.68
C ILE A 172 5.79 -10.23 -17.83
N ASN A 173 4.60 -10.26 -18.45
CA ASN A 173 4.26 -9.32 -19.51
C ASN A 173 4.33 -7.87 -19.02
N GLN A 174 3.82 -7.60 -17.81
CA GLN A 174 3.89 -6.26 -17.25
C GLN A 174 5.31 -5.86 -16.86
N ALA A 175 6.11 -6.78 -16.31
CA ALA A 175 7.52 -6.52 -15.99
C ALA A 175 8.33 -6.15 -17.23
N VAL A 176 8.14 -6.86 -18.35
CA VAL A 176 8.80 -6.55 -19.63
C VAL A 176 8.41 -5.15 -20.11
N ARG A 177 7.12 -4.79 -20.05
CA ARG A 177 6.66 -3.43 -20.42
C ARG A 177 7.32 -2.35 -19.57
N VAL A 178 7.32 -2.50 -18.25
CA VAL A 178 7.96 -1.57 -17.31
C VAL A 178 9.45 -1.39 -17.60
N ILE A 179 10.17 -2.49 -17.90
CA ILE A 179 11.59 -2.44 -18.24
C ILE A 179 11.81 -1.67 -19.55
N ILE A 180 11.02 -1.96 -20.60
CA ILE A 180 11.10 -1.28 -21.89
C ILE A 180 10.84 0.23 -21.73
N GLU A 181 9.81 0.62 -20.97
CA GLU A 181 9.48 2.03 -20.72
C GLU A 181 10.60 2.75 -19.97
N LYS A 182 11.16 2.10 -18.95
CA LYS A 182 12.30 2.65 -18.21
C LYS A 182 13.52 2.83 -19.11
N TRP A 183 13.79 1.87 -20.02
CA TRP A 183 14.90 1.95 -20.97
C TRP A 183 14.70 3.08 -21.99
N LYS A 184 13.50 3.20 -22.56
CA LYS A 184 13.12 4.32 -23.45
C LYS A 184 13.27 5.68 -22.77
N ARG A 185 12.90 5.77 -21.49
CA ARG A 185 13.08 7.00 -20.71
C ARG A 185 14.55 7.33 -20.58
N ILE A 186 15.42 6.38 -20.21
CA ILE A 186 16.87 6.62 -20.08
C ILE A 186 17.48 7.04 -21.43
N ALA A 187 17.14 6.35 -22.52
CA ALA A 187 17.63 6.65 -23.86
C ALA A 187 17.18 8.01 -24.41
N LYS A 188 16.10 8.60 -23.87
CA LYS A 188 15.64 9.95 -24.24
C LYS A 188 16.48 11.07 -23.60
N TRP A 189 17.30 10.75 -22.59
CA TRP A 189 18.15 11.69 -21.86
C TRP A 189 19.65 11.34 -21.95
N ALA A 190 20.01 10.39 -22.82
CA ALA A 190 21.39 10.04 -23.17
C ALA A 190 21.69 10.57 -24.58
#